data_AF-A0A438IHB2-F1
#
_entry.id   AF-A0A438IHB2-F1
#
_cell.length_a   1.000
_cell.length_b   1.000
_cell.length_c   1.000
_cell.angle_alpha   90.00
_cell.angle_beta   90.00
_cell.angle_gamma   90.00
#
_symmetry.space_group_name_H-M   'P 1'
#
loop_
_entity.id
_entity.type
_entity.pdbx_description
1 polymer ?
#
loop_
_entity_poly.entity_id
_entity_poly.type
_entity_poly.pdbx_seq_one_letter_code
_entity_poly.pdbx_strand_id
1 'polypeptide(L)' 'MYIRERGKMGYLMGEKKAPAVDNPNYAIWDAENSMVMTWLVNSMEEDISSNYMYCPTTQELWENANQIILI' A
#
# COMPACT_ATOMS: atom_id res chain seq x y z
N MET A 1 5.30 -4.29 14.18
CA MET A 1 4.63 -3.54 13.08
C MET A 1 3.93 -4.58 12.21
N TYR A 2 2.60 -4.57 12.18
CA TYR A 2 1.77 -5.64 11.62
C TYR A 2 2.17 -6.07 10.18
N ILE A 3 2.49 -5.10 9.32
CA ILE A 3 2.93 -5.35 7.93
C ILE A 3 4.25 -6.14 7.86
N ARG A 4 5.20 -5.82 8.76
CA ARG A 4 6.50 -6.48 8.85
C ARG A 4 6.36 -7.93 9.32
N GLU A 5 5.51 -8.15 10.31
CA GLU A 5 5.24 -9.49 10.86
C GLU A 5 4.57 -10.42 9.84
N ARG A 6 3.79 -9.85 8.89
CA ARG A 6 3.16 -10.59 7.78
C ARG A 6 4.06 -10.76 6.55
N GLY A 7 5.29 -10.26 6.56
CA GLY A 7 6.20 -10.34 5.41
C GLY A 7 5.74 -9.53 4.19
N LYS A 8 4.95 -8.46 4.39
CA LYS A 8 4.37 -7.65 3.32
C LYS A 8 5.13 -6.35 3.03
N MET A 9 6.33 -6.18 3.61
CA MET A 9 7.17 -4.98 3.43
C MET A 9 7.48 -4.65 1.96
N GLY A 10 7.61 -5.65 1.10
CA GLY A 10 7.89 -5.43 -0.32
C GLY A 10 6.81 -4.64 -1.07
N TYR A 11 5.57 -4.56 -0.56
CA TYR A 11 4.52 -3.71 -1.12
C TYR A 11 4.68 -2.23 -0.74
N LEU A 12 5.25 -1.94 0.44
CA LEU A 12 5.56 -0.58 0.88
C LEU A 12 6.77 -0.02 0.14
N MET A 13 7.81 -0.85 0.00
CA MET A 13 9.11 -0.44 -0.57
C MET A 13 9.15 -0.55 -2.11
N GLY A 14 8.07 -0.97 -2.76
CA GLY A 14 8.01 -1.16 -4.22
C GLY A 14 8.82 -2.34 -4.74
N GLU A 15 9.34 -3.21 -3.86
CA GLU A 15 10.07 -4.43 -4.26
C GLU A 15 9.14 -5.43 -4.96
N LYS A 16 7.88 -5.53 -4.51
CA LYS A 16 6.83 -6.29 -5.17
C LYS A 16 6.12 -5.43 -6.21
N LYS A 17 6.68 -5.39 -7.41
CA LYS A 17 6.12 -4.66 -8.56
C LYS A 17 4.82 -5.30 -9.07
N ALA A 18 3.91 -4.45 -9.54
CA ALA A 18 2.72 -4.88 -10.26
C ALA A 18 3.12 -5.71 -11.49
N PRO A 19 2.63 -6.95 -11.62
CA PRO A 19 2.71 -7.69 -12.86
C PRO A 19 1.92 -7.00 -13.98
N ALA A 20 2.11 -7.42 -15.22
CA ALA A 20 1.20 -7.04 -16.30
C ALA A 20 -0.22 -7.54 -16.01
N VAL A 21 -1.24 -6.81 -16.48
CA VAL A 21 -2.67 -7.10 -16.17
C VAL A 21 -3.12 -8.46 -16.73
N ASP A 22 -2.49 -8.93 -17.81
CA ASP A 22 -2.72 -10.24 -18.41
C ASP A 22 -1.99 -11.38 -17.67
N ASN A 23 -1.14 -11.05 -16.69
CA ASN A 23 -0.44 -12.04 -15.90
C ASN A 23 -1.42 -12.71 -14.90
N PRO A 24 -1.44 -14.05 -14.81
CA PRO A 24 -2.31 -14.75 -13.85
C PRO A 24 -2.05 -14.36 -12.39
N ASN A 25 -0.86 -13.86 -12.07
CA ASN A 25 -0.51 -13.40 -10.73
C ASN A 25 -0.95 -11.96 -10.44
N TYR A 26 -1.48 -11.21 -11.42
CA TYR A 26 -1.95 -9.84 -11.20
C TYR A 26 -3.05 -9.80 -10.13
N ALA A 27 -4.04 -10.68 -10.21
CA ALA A 27 -5.13 -10.74 -9.24
C ALA A 27 -4.64 -11.02 -7.81
N ILE A 28 -3.61 -11.86 -7.66
CA ILE A 28 -2.99 -12.15 -6.37
C ILE A 28 -2.25 -10.91 -5.85
N TRP A 29 -1.47 -10.27 -6.72
CA TRP A 29 -0.74 -9.06 -6.37
C TRP A 29 -1.70 -7.93 -5.96
N ASP A 30 -2.78 -7.72 -6.73
CA ASP A 30 -3.79 -6.68 -6.50
C ASP A 30 -4.53 -6.87 -5.19
N ALA A 31 -4.92 -8.12 -4.87
CA ALA A 31 -5.54 -8.45 -3.59
C ALA A 31 -4.59 -8.22 -2.40
N GLU A 32 -3.32 -8.64 -2.52
CA GLU A 32 -2.34 -8.41 -1.47
C GLU A 32 -1.99 -6.92 -1.30
N ASN A 33 -1.87 -6.17 -2.41
CA ASN A 33 -1.67 -4.73 -2.42
C ASN A 33 -2.86 -4.01 -1.74
N SER A 34 -4.09 -4.33 -2.12
CA SER A 34 -5.31 -3.74 -1.54
C SER A 34 -5.45 -4.04 -0.04
N MET A 35 -5.04 -5.24 0.39
CA MET A 35 -5.03 -5.60 1.81
C MET A 35 -4.05 -4.74 2.61
N VAL A 36 -2.84 -4.50 2.09
CA VAL A 36 -1.86 -3.63 2.77
C VAL A 36 -2.32 -2.18 2.78
N MET A 37 -2.91 -1.68 1.69
CA MET A 37 -3.55 -0.36 1.65
C MET A 37 -4.61 -0.21 2.73
N THR A 38 -5.48 -1.22 2.90
CA THR A 38 -6.52 -1.21 3.92
C THR A 38 -5.92 -1.13 5.33
N TRP A 39 -4.82 -1.85 5.59
CA TRP A 39 -4.14 -1.78 6.88
C TRP A 39 -3.51 -0.41 7.14
N LEU A 40 -2.98 0.25 6.11
CA LEU A 40 -2.43 1.61 6.22
C LEU A 40 -3.53 2.63 6.46
N VAL A 41 -4.58 2.63 5.64
CA VAL A 41 -5.75 3.53 5.77
C VAL A 41 -6.39 3.40 7.14
N ASN A 42 -6.63 2.18 7.61
CA ASN A 42 -7.21 1.94 8.94
C ASN A 42 -6.30 2.35 10.12
N SER A 43 -5.01 2.62 9.86
CA SER A 43 -4.07 3.11 10.87
C SER A 43 -3.94 4.63 10.90
N MET A 44 -4.56 5.34 9.94
CA MET A 44 -4.55 6.79 9.83
C MET A 44 -5.81 7.38 10.46
N GLU A 45 -5.75 8.67 10.81
CA GLU A 45 -6.97 9.44 11.11
C GLU A 45 -7.82 9.58 9.84
N GLU A 46 -9.14 9.66 10.00
CA GLU A 46 -10.10 9.56 8.89
C GLU A 46 -9.91 10.70 7.86
N ASP A 47 -9.65 11.91 8.34
CA ASP A 47 -9.33 13.10 7.55
C ASP A 47 -8.06 12.93 6.71
N ILE A 48 -7.01 12.34 7.29
CA ILE A 48 -5.77 12.00 6.60
C ILE A 48 -6.02 10.92 5.55
N SER A 49 -6.73 9.85 5.94
CA SER A 49 -6.97 8.69 5.09
C SER A 49 -7.79 9.01 3.82
N SER A 50 -8.72 9.96 3.93
CA SER A 50 -9.56 10.41 2.81
C SER A 50 -8.74 10.96 1.65
N ASN A 51 -7.60 11.61 1.93
CA ASN A 51 -6.70 12.16 0.92
C ASN A 51 -5.98 11.08 0.10
N TYR A 52 -5.95 9.84 0.59
CA TYR A 52 -5.19 8.74 -0.01
C TYR A 52 -6.08 7.65 -0.63
N MET A 53 -7.40 7.84 -0.62
CA MET A 53 -8.36 6.87 -1.15
C MET A 53 -8.17 6.60 -2.66
N TYR A 54 -7.53 7.52 -3.38
CA TYR A 54 -7.27 7.43 -4.82
C TYR A 54 -5.86 6.94 -5.18
N CYS A 55 -5.01 6.61 -4.19
CA CYS A 55 -3.68 6.08 -4.48
C CYS A 55 -3.83 4.71 -5.18
N PRO A 56 -3.24 4.51 -6.38
CA PRO A 56 -3.38 3.28 -7.13
C PRO A 56 -2.59 2.11 -6.52
N THR A 57 -1.59 2.38 -5.68
CA THR A 57 -0.76 1.34 -5.05
C THR A 57 -0.45 1.62 -3.59
N THR A 58 -0.14 0.56 -2.84
CA THR A 58 0.39 0.64 -1.47
C THR A 58 1.64 1.49 -1.40
N GLN A 59 2.54 1.35 -2.39
CA GLN A 59 3.79 2.07 -2.44
C GLN A 59 3.54 3.58 -2.53
N GLU A 60 2.69 4.01 -3.47
CA GLU A 60 2.38 5.43 -3.67
C GLU A 60 1.69 6.03 -2.43
N LEU A 61 0.76 5.29 -1.83
CA LEU A 61 0.14 5.68 -0.57
C LEU A 61 1.19 5.88 0.53
N TRP A 62 2.11 4.92 0.68
CA TRP A 62 3.18 4.96 1.68
C TRP A 62 4.17 6.11 1.44
N GLU A 63 4.56 6.36 0.18
CA GLU A 63 5.45 7.46 -0.19
C GLU A 63 4.79 8.81 0.11
N ASN A 64 3.53 9.00 -0.28
CA ASN A 64 2.79 10.24 -0.02
C ASN A 64 2.59 10.47 1.49
N ALA A 65 2.23 9.42 2.23
CA ALA A 65 2.05 9.51 3.68
C ALA A 65 3.36 9.87 4.41
N ASN A 66 4.50 9.31 3.98
CA ASN A 66 5.80 9.65 4.57
C ASN A 66 6.30 11.03 4.18
N GLN A 67 5.94 11.56 3.01
CA GLN A 67 6.30 12.93 2.62
C GLN A 67 5.64 13.98 3.51
N ILE A 68 4.46 13.69 4.07
CA ILE A 68 3.78 14.58 5.02
C ILE A 68 4.39 14.49 6.44
N ILE A 69 4.98 13.36 6.82
CA ILE A 69 5.68 13.16 8.10
C ILE A 69 7.20 13.42 7.91
N LEU A 70 7.56 14.56 7.33
CA LEU A 70 8.93 15.07 7.35
C LEU A 70 9.00 16.30 8.28
N ILE A 71 9.18 16.00 9.57
CA ILE A 71 9.88 16.84 10.57
C ILE A 71 11.11 16.09 11.06
#